data_AF-A0A0H1BRC8-F1
#
_entry.id   AF-A0A0H1BRC8-F1
#
_cell.length_a   1.000
_cell.length_b   1.000
_cell.length_c   1.000
_cell.angle_alpha   90.00
_cell.angle_beta   90.00
_cell.angle_gamma   90.00
#
_symmetry.space_group_name_H-M   'P 1'
#
loop_
_entity.id
_entity.type
_entity.pdbx_description
1 polymer ?
#
loop_
_entity_poly.entity_id
_entity_poly.type
_entity_poly.pdbx_seq_one_letter_code
_entity_poly.pdbx_strand_id
1 'polypeptide(L)'
;MESRTEGSSELIDKASDESPNRKNLPAPGSQEITLQDDHLPTVATAALPSGSADPVYEAKAQLLNQAILDIGMGRYQWQLFIVIGFGWASDNLWPIVTSLIFTPVANEFLPSRPAFLTLAQNLGLLVGAVFWGFGCDIYGRRWAFNLTIGITAVFGLVAAGSPNFAAIAVFAALWSVGVGGNLPVDSAIFLEFLPSTHQFLLTVLSIDWALAQVVANLIAWPLLGNLTCQEDDETCSRAENMGWRYFMIAVGGLSMLMFFIRFACFTIFESPKYLMGKGRDEDAVRVVHEVARRNGKTSTLTLEALSALGHGSTQRSGAGVALQRNLEKLDSSHVKSLFATPKLAWSTSLIILIWAFIGL
;
A
#
# COMPACT_ATOMS: atom_id res chain seq x y z
N MET A 1 -44.86 32.71 -70.92
CA MET A 1 -43.71 31.81 -71.15
C MET A 1 -43.85 30.66 -70.16
N GLU A 2 -44.80 29.74 -70.39
CA GLU A 2 -44.65 28.48 -71.16
C GLU A 2 -43.69 27.50 -70.44
N SER A 3 -44.02 26.25 -70.11
CA SER A 3 -45.07 25.28 -70.50
C SER A 3 -45.35 24.32 -69.30
N ARG A 4 -46.57 23.79 -69.04
CA ARG A 4 -47.19 22.55 -69.61
C ARG A 4 -46.25 21.32 -69.48
N THR A 5 -46.59 20.19 -68.83
CA THR A 5 -47.73 19.23 -68.97
C THR A 5 -47.66 18.22 -67.80
N GLU A 6 -48.75 17.88 -67.07
CA GLU A 6 -49.78 16.85 -67.34
C GLU A 6 -49.34 15.36 -67.28
N GLY A 7 -50.14 14.55 -66.58
CA GLY A 7 -50.13 13.08 -66.56
C GLY A 7 -49.92 12.51 -65.15
N SER A 8 -50.95 12.25 -64.32
CA SER A 8 -51.91 11.13 -64.42
C SER A 8 -51.22 9.83 -64.86
N SER A 9 -51.35 8.69 -64.20
CA SER A 9 -52.38 8.19 -63.30
C SER A 9 -51.82 6.90 -62.71
N GLU A 10 -52.34 6.52 -61.54
CA GLU A 10 -52.67 5.14 -61.17
C GLU A 10 -51.60 4.06 -61.41
N LEU A 11 -51.32 3.30 -60.36
CA LEU A 11 -52.10 2.07 -60.16
C LEU A 11 -51.71 1.50 -58.80
N ILE A 12 -52.77 1.33 -57.98
CA ILE A 12 -53.04 0.06 -57.28
C ILE A 12 -52.17 -0.19 -56.04
N ASP A 13 -52.70 -0.47 -54.86
CA ASP A 13 -54.07 -0.77 -54.46
C ASP A 13 -54.09 -0.75 -52.92
N LYS A 14 -55.28 -0.46 -52.39
CA LYS A 14 -55.95 -1.10 -51.24
C LYS A 14 -55.15 -1.26 -49.94
N ALA A 15 -55.68 -0.88 -48.78
CA ALA A 15 -57.08 -0.73 -48.36
C ALA A 15 -56.99 -0.03 -46.98
N SER A 16 -57.71 1.06 -46.71
CA SER A 16 -59.05 1.08 -46.07
C SER A 16 -59.10 0.19 -44.83
N ASP A 17 -59.60 0.55 -43.67
CA ASP A 17 -60.55 1.53 -43.14
C ASP A 17 -60.39 1.29 -41.62
N GLU A 18 -60.58 2.17 -40.63
CA GLU A 18 -61.76 2.93 -40.24
C GLU A 18 -61.43 3.45 -38.82
N SER A 19 -62.05 4.56 -38.41
CA SER A 19 -62.00 5.21 -37.07
C SER A 19 -62.51 4.27 -35.92
N PRO A 20 -62.44 4.57 -34.57
CA PRO A 20 -62.49 5.89 -33.93
C PRO A 20 -61.81 6.13 -32.54
N ASN A 21 -61.67 7.42 -32.21
CA ASN A 21 -61.91 8.12 -30.93
C ASN A 21 -61.63 7.46 -29.53
N ARG A 22 -60.66 8.08 -28.83
CA ARG A 22 -60.44 8.27 -27.37
C ARG A 22 -61.29 7.46 -26.37
N LYS A 23 -60.60 6.62 -25.58
CA LYS A 23 -60.47 6.67 -24.10
C LYS A 23 -59.65 5.45 -23.65
N ASN A 24 -58.74 5.67 -22.69
CA ASN A 24 -57.75 4.73 -22.12
C ASN A 24 -56.36 4.75 -22.79
N LEU A 25 -55.58 5.78 -22.47
CA LEU A 25 -54.12 5.70 -22.61
C LEU A 25 -53.52 5.61 -21.19
N PRO A 26 -52.86 4.51 -20.81
CA PRO A 26 -52.05 4.47 -19.59
C PRO A 26 -50.86 5.43 -19.74
N ALA A 27 -50.49 6.12 -18.66
CA ALA A 27 -49.29 6.95 -18.61
C ALA A 27 -48.04 6.12 -18.96
N PRO A 28 -47.02 6.68 -19.65
CA PRO A 28 -45.79 5.95 -19.93
C PRO A 28 -45.10 5.62 -18.61
N GLY A 29 -45.04 4.34 -18.29
CA GLY A 29 -44.39 3.81 -17.11
C GLY A 29 -42.89 4.12 -17.12
N SER A 30 -42.39 4.46 -15.94
CA SER A 30 -40.99 4.34 -15.56
C SER A 30 -40.49 2.94 -15.92
N GLN A 31 -39.64 2.84 -16.94
CA GLN A 31 -38.87 1.62 -17.18
C GLN A 31 -37.83 1.50 -16.06
N GLU A 32 -38.19 0.75 -15.02
CA GLU A 32 -37.20 0.06 -14.20
C GLU A 32 -36.43 -0.88 -15.12
N ILE A 33 -35.15 -0.57 -15.33
CA ILE A 33 -34.21 -1.49 -15.96
C ILE A 33 -33.95 -2.58 -14.92
N THR A 34 -34.72 -3.66 -15.01
CA THR A 34 -34.44 -4.90 -14.28
C THR A 34 -33.11 -5.44 -14.81
N LEU A 35 -32.03 -5.23 -14.05
CA LEU A 35 -30.75 -5.89 -14.30
C LEU A 35 -30.97 -7.39 -14.07
N GLN A 36 -31.03 -8.14 -15.18
CA GLN A 36 -31.09 -9.58 -15.21
C GLN A 36 -29.78 -10.12 -14.60
N ASP A 37 -29.88 -10.76 -13.43
CA ASP A 37 -28.83 -11.58 -12.82
C ASP A 37 -28.55 -12.80 -13.73
N ASP A 38 -27.67 -12.66 -14.70
CA ASP A 38 -27.11 -13.79 -15.43
C ASP A 38 -25.58 -13.82 -15.31
N HIS A 39 -25.11 -14.81 -14.54
CA HIS A 39 -23.77 -15.40 -14.51
C HIS A 39 -22.55 -14.46 -14.50
N LEU A 40 -22.33 -13.81 -13.35
CA LEU A 40 -20.97 -13.57 -12.86
C LEU A 40 -20.63 -14.71 -11.88
N PRO A 41 -19.57 -15.52 -12.13
CA PRO A 41 -19.15 -16.50 -11.14
C PRO A 41 -18.77 -15.74 -9.86
N THR A 42 -19.43 -16.07 -8.76
CA THR A 42 -19.15 -15.56 -7.43
C THR A 42 -17.78 -16.06 -6.97
N VAL A 43 -16.71 -15.47 -7.52
CA VAL A 43 -15.36 -15.66 -7.03
C VAL A 43 -15.32 -14.93 -5.70
N ALA A 44 -15.22 -15.69 -4.61
CA ALA A 44 -15.04 -15.19 -3.26
C ALA A 44 -13.82 -14.25 -3.24
N THR A 45 -14.09 -12.97 -3.40
CA THR A 45 -13.07 -11.92 -3.46
C THR A 45 -12.92 -11.44 -2.03
N ALA A 46 -11.76 -11.72 -1.44
CA ALA A 46 -11.47 -11.29 -0.08
C ALA A 46 -11.53 -9.74 0.02
N ALA A 47 -12.25 -9.30 1.06
CA ALA A 47 -12.01 -8.09 1.86
C ALA A 47 -12.62 -6.74 1.43
N LEU A 48 -13.93 -6.68 1.16
CA LEU A 48 -14.74 -5.50 1.53
C LEU A 48 -16.07 -5.96 2.16
N PRO A 49 -16.41 -5.58 3.41
CA PRO A 49 -17.74 -5.78 3.94
C PRO A 49 -18.72 -4.89 3.16
N SER A 50 -19.74 -5.51 2.56
CA SER A 50 -20.84 -4.82 1.90
C SER A 50 -21.46 -3.81 2.86
N GLY A 51 -21.43 -2.53 2.49
CA GLY A 51 -21.98 -1.41 3.27
C GLY A 51 -20.98 -0.48 3.97
N SER A 52 -19.66 -0.65 3.78
CA SER A 52 -18.63 0.22 4.39
C SER A 52 -18.03 1.27 3.42
N ALA A 53 -18.24 1.11 2.12
CA ALA A 53 -17.74 2.00 1.07
C ALA A 53 -18.88 2.48 0.16
N ASP A 54 -18.65 3.60 -0.55
CA ASP A 54 -19.55 4.07 -1.61
C ASP A 54 -19.77 2.90 -2.61
N PRO A 55 -21.02 2.46 -2.87
CA PRO A 55 -21.30 1.31 -3.72
C PRO A 55 -20.69 1.46 -5.12
N VAL A 56 -20.54 2.71 -5.60
CA VAL A 56 -19.87 2.99 -6.88
C VAL A 56 -18.36 2.70 -6.80
N TYR A 57 -17.71 3.05 -5.70
CA TYR A 57 -16.29 2.76 -5.51
C TYR A 57 -16.04 1.25 -5.42
N GLU A 58 -16.92 0.51 -4.75
CA GLU A 58 -16.81 -0.95 -4.63
C GLU A 58 -16.94 -1.63 -6.00
N ALA A 59 -17.92 -1.24 -6.81
CA ALA A 59 -18.08 -1.76 -8.17
C ALA A 59 -16.87 -1.48 -9.05
N LYS A 60 -16.32 -0.26 -9.00
CA LYS A 60 -15.10 0.09 -9.75
C LYS A 60 -13.88 -0.69 -9.26
N ALA A 61 -13.73 -0.89 -7.95
CA ALA A 61 -12.65 -1.67 -7.37
C ALA A 61 -12.72 -3.15 -7.80
N GLN A 62 -13.92 -3.71 -7.90
CA GLN A 62 -14.13 -5.08 -8.39
C GLN A 62 -13.72 -5.21 -9.85
N LEU A 63 -14.15 -4.28 -10.72
CA LEU A 63 -13.77 -4.28 -12.13
C LEU A 63 -12.24 -4.18 -12.31
N LEU A 64 -11.60 -3.32 -11.51
CA LEU A 64 -10.15 -3.18 -11.52
C LEU A 64 -9.43 -4.46 -11.04
N ASN A 65 -9.93 -5.11 -9.98
CA ASN A 65 -9.39 -6.37 -9.49
C ASN A 65 -9.52 -7.47 -10.55
N GLN A 66 -10.64 -7.52 -11.28
CA GLN A 66 -10.82 -8.45 -12.41
C GLN A 66 -9.80 -8.18 -13.52
N ALA A 67 -9.60 -6.92 -13.90
CA ALA A 67 -8.59 -6.57 -14.90
C ALA A 67 -7.17 -7.00 -14.49
N ILE A 68 -6.80 -6.85 -13.21
CA ILE A 68 -5.52 -7.32 -12.67
C ILE A 68 -5.44 -8.85 -12.67
N LEU A 69 -6.55 -9.54 -12.37
CA LEU A 69 -6.66 -10.98 -12.42
C LEU A 69 -6.45 -11.53 -13.84
N ASP A 70 -7.06 -10.89 -14.85
CA ASP A 70 -6.93 -11.26 -16.26
C ASP A 70 -5.50 -11.06 -16.78
N ILE A 71 -4.84 -9.98 -16.34
CA ILE A 71 -3.41 -9.78 -16.58
C ILE A 71 -2.61 -10.88 -15.87
N GLY A 72 -2.99 -11.28 -14.67
CA GLY A 72 -2.31 -12.31 -13.88
C GLY A 72 -0.89 -11.92 -13.48
N MET A 73 -0.11 -12.90 -13.04
CA MET A 73 1.25 -12.70 -12.57
C MET A 73 2.23 -12.60 -13.75
N GLY A 74 2.83 -11.43 -13.96
CA GLY A 74 3.79 -11.18 -15.03
C GLY A 74 5.12 -10.62 -14.53
N ARG A 75 5.95 -10.13 -15.46
CA ARG A 75 7.30 -9.62 -15.18
C ARG A 75 7.27 -8.46 -14.18
N TYR A 76 6.29 -7.56 -14.31
CA TYR A 76 6.16 -6.40 -13.43
C TYR A 76 5.89 -6.84 -11.98
N GLN A 77 4.96 -7.77 -11.76
CA GLN A 77 4.64 -8.20 -10.40
C GLN A 77 5.78 -9.00 -9.76
N TRP A 78 6.55 -9.78 -10.54
CA TRP A 78 7.73 -10.47 -10.01
C TRP A 78 8.86 -9.50 -9.66
N GLN A 79 9.07 -8.46 -10.47
CA GLN A 79 9.98 -7.37 -10.12
C GLN A 79 9.49 -6.63 -8.86
N LEU A 80 8.20 -6.34 -8.78
CA LEU A 80 7.59 -5.70 -7.61
C LEU A 80 7.77 -6.57 -6.36
N PHE A 81 7.59 -7.88 -6.46
CA PHE A 81 7.82 -8.83 -5.36
C PHE A 81 9.25 -8.73 -4.81
N ILE A 82 10.27 -8.73 -5.69
CA ILE A 82 11.68 -8.62 -5.27
C ILE A 82 11.95 -7.24 -4.61
N VAL A 83 11.46 -6.16 -5.22
CA VAL A 83 11.71 -4.80 -4.73
C VAL A 83 11.00 -4.52 -3.40
N ILE A 84 9.81 -5.10 -3.21
CA ILE A 84 9.09 -5.08 -1.94
C ILE A 84 9.78 -5.97 -0.91
N GLY A 85 10.35 -7.10 -1.31
CA GLY A 85 11.18 -7.94 -0.46
C GLY A 85 12.33 -7.18 0.21
N PHE A 86 12.94 -6.21 -0.49
CA PHE A 86 13.94 -5.32 0.14
C PHE A 86 13.35 -4.41 1.22
N GLY A 87 12.13 -3.91 1.05
CA GLY A 87 11.42 -3.16 2.08
C GLY A 87 11.11 -4.05 3.28
N TRP A 88 10.59 -5.25 3.03
CA TRP A 88 10.31 -6.26 4.05
C TRP A 88 11.58 -6.60 4.84
N ALA A 89 12.68 -6.89 4.15
CA ALA A 89 13.99 -7.14 4.75
C ALA A 89 14.42 -5.96 5.64
N SER A 90 14.32 -4.73 5.13
CA SER A 90 14.65 -3.51 5.89
C SER A 90 13.83 -3.39 7.18
N ASP A 91 12.58 -3.86 7.21
CA ASP A 91 11.69 -3.72 8.36
C ASP A 91 12.17 -4.49 9.59
N ASN A 92 12.86 -5.60 9.37
CA ASN A 92 13.42 -6.40 10.46
C ASN A 92 14.92 -6.16 10.67
N LEU A 93 15.63 -5.73 9.62
CA LEU A 93 17.04 -5.34 9.67
C LEU A 93 17.29 -4.25 10.73
N TRP A 94 16.55 -3.16 10.69
CA TRP A 94 16.81 -1.98 11.54
C TRP A 94 16.51 -2.19 13.04
N PRO A 95 15.43 -2.87 13.44
CA PRO A 95 15.24 -3.27 14.82
C PRO A 95 16.40 -4.11 15.38
N ILE A 96 16.92 -5.04 14.58
CA ILE A 96 18.06 -5.88 14.97
C ILE A 96 19.34 -5.08 15.04
N VAL A 97 19.57 -4.17 14.09
CA VAL A 97 20.72 -3.26 14.12
C VAL A 97 20.78 -2.50 15.44
N THR A 98 19.65 -1.94 15.89
CA THR A 98 19.59 -1.22 17.18
C THR A 98 19.89 -2.14 18.36
N SER A 99 19.38 -3.37 18.35
CA SER A 99 19.70 -4.37 19.38
C SER A 99 21.19 -4.71 19.40
N LEU A 100 21.83 -4.86 18.24
CA LEU A 100 23.25 -5.20 18.12
C LEU A 100 24.18 -4.06 18.53
N ILE A 101 23.81 -2.81 18.26
CA ILE A 101 24.61 -1.63 18.69
C ILE A 101 24.30 -1.21 20.12
N PHE A 102 23.32 -1.81 20.80
CA PHE A 102 22.86 -1.36 22.11
C PHE A 102 23.98 -1.35 23.16
N THR A 103 24.61 -2.50 23.38
CA THR A 103 25.73 -2.67 24.33
C THR A 103 26.90 -1.72 24.03
N PRO A 104 27.44 -1.66 22.80
CA PRO A 104 28.59 -0.80 22.54
C PRO A 104 28.30 0.70 22.59
N VAL A 105 27.07 1.10 22.27
CA VAL A 105 26.63 2.49 22.46
C VAL A 105 26.47 2.83 23.95
N ALA A 106 25.99 1.88 24.75
CA ALA A 106 25.88 2.04 26.20
C ALA A 106 27.28 2.16 26.86
N ASN A 107 28.26 1.36 26.41
CA ASN A 107 29.62 1.37 26.95
C ASN A 107 30.39 2.66 26.62
N GLU A 108 30.20 3.25 25.43
CA GLU A 108 30.88 4.51 25.05
C GLU A 108 30.31 5.74 25.73
N PHE A 109 28.97 5.84 25.84
CA PHE A 109 28.33 7.06 26.34
C PHE A 109 27.89 6.99 27.81
N LEU A 110 27.94 5.80 28.43
CA LEU A 110 27.56 5.54 29.82
C LEU A 110 26.28 6.28 30.26
N PRO A 111 25.15 6.13 29.53
CA PRO A 111 23.93 6.86 29.82
C PRO A 111 23.30 6.36 31.13
N SER A 112 22.65 7.25 31.88
CA SER A 112 21.92 6.86 33.11
C SER A 112 20.76 5.90 32.84
N ARG A 113 20.24 5.86 31.60
CA ARG A 113 19.11 5.01 31.17
C ARG A 113 19.34 4.52 29.73
N PRO A 114 20.12 3.44 29.52
CA PRO A 114 20.43 2.93 28.18
C PRO A 114 19.19 2.44 27.43
N ALA A 115 18.15 1.98 28.14
CA ALA A 115 16.87 1.55 27.58
C ALA A 115 16.12 2.65 26.78
N PHE A 116 16.52 3.92 26.90
CA PHE A 116 15.95 4.99 26.08
C PHE A 116 16.26 4.87 24.60
N LEU A 117 17.31 4.15 24.19
CA LEU A 117 17.61 3.90 22.79
C LEU A 117 16.51 3.04 22.13
N THR A 118 16.13 1.93 22.77
CA THR A 118 15.07 1.04 22.28
C THR A 118 13.70 1.70 22.38
N LEU A 119 13.45 2.49 23.43
CA LEU A 119 12.23 3.31 23.53
C LEU A 119 12.11 4.31 22.36
N ALA A 120 13.20 5.03 22.04
CA ALA A 120 13.21 6.00 20.95
C ALA A 120 12.95 5.32 19.59
N GLN A 121 13.55 4.15 19.36
CA GLN A 121 13.26 3.32 18.20
C GLN A 121 11.76 2.98 18.10
N ASN A 122 11.19 2.41 19.16
CA ASN A 122 9.80 1.96 19.18
C ASN A 122 8.82 3.13 19.00
N LEU A 123 9.11 4.29 19.60
CA LEU A 123 8.34 5.51 19.37
C LEU A 123 8.43 5.97 17.90
N GLY A 124 9.63 5.89 17.31
CA GLY A 124 9.82 6.17 15.88
C GLY A 124 9.00 5.24 14.99
N LEU A 125 9.00 3.93 15.26
CA LEU A 125 8.20 2.94 14.54
C LEU A 125 6.70 3.26 14.63
N LEU A 126 6.21 3.59 15.83
CA LEU A 126 4.81 3.97 16.05
C LEU A 126 4.43 5.22 15.24
N VAL A 127 5.23 6.29 15.34
CA VAL A 127 5.01 7.53 14.61
C VAL A 127 5.07 7.29 13.11
N GLY A 128 6.03 6.49 12.64
CA GLY A 128 6.16 6.09 11.24
C GLY A 128 4.95 5.34 10.70
N ALA A 129 4.50 4.32 11.42
CA ALA A 129 3.35 3.51 11.03
C ALA A 129 2.08 4.35 10.89
N VAL A 130 1.84 5.26 11.84
CA VAL A 130 0.71 6.20 11.79
C VAL A 130 0.88 7.20 10.64
N PHE A 131 2.02 7.88 10.57
CA PHE A 131 2.26 8.94 9.60
C PHE A 131 2.22 8.43 8.17
N TRP A 132 2.92 7.34 7.86
CA TRP A 132 2.96 6.78 6.50
C TRP A 132 1.74 5.95 6.17
N GLY A 133 1.15 5.27 7.16
CA GLY A 133 -0.11 4.54 7.00
C GLY A 133 -1.23 5.45 6.49
N PHE A 134 -1.41 6.62 7.12
CA PHE A 134 -2.38 7.61 6.63
C PHE A 134 -1.83 8.49 5.50
N GLY A 135 -0.54 8.79 5.54
CA GLY A 135 0.12 9.69 4.58
C GLY A 135 0.16 9.14 3.17
N CYS A 136 0.28 7.83 2.99
CA CYS A 136 0.31 7.22 1.65
C CYS A 136 -1.02 7.40 0.89
N ASP A 137 -2.15 7.41 1.60
CA ASP A 137 -3.47 7.68 1.03
C ASP A 137 -3.66 9.17 0.65
N ILE A 138 -2.85 10.07 1.21
CA ILE A 138 -2.93 11.52 0.94
C ILE A 138 -1.93 11.92 -0.15
N TYR A 139 -0.65 11.65 0.09
CA TYR A 139 0.48 12.13 -0.73
C TYR A 139 0.79 11.21 -1.92
N GLY A 140 0.31 9.96 -1.90
CA GLY A 140 0.58 8.95 -2.92
C GLY A 140 1.43 7.82 -2.38
N ARG A 141 1.09 6.61 -2.81
CA ARG A 141 1.75 5.38 -2.38
C ARG A 141 3.15 5.29 -2.99
N ARG A 142 3.35 5.76 -4.22
CA ARG A 142 4.67 5.79 -4.86
C ARG A 142 5.71 6.62 -4.08
N TRP A 143 5.32 7.80 -3.59
CA TRP A 143 6.23 8.66 -2.83
C TRP A 143 6.53 8.06 -1.46
N ALA A 144 5.49 7.62 -0.75
CA ALA A 144 5.66 6.94 0.53
C ALA A 144 6.61 5.74 0.39
N PHE A 145 6.42 4.90 -0.63
CA PHE A 145 7.24 3.73 -0.93
C PHE A 145 8.74 4.02 -1.09
N ASN A 146 9.11 5.16 -1.65
CA ASN A 146 10.51 5.51 -1.84
C ASN A 146 11.08 6.28 -0.64
N LEU A 147 10.28 7.20 -0.08
CA LEU A 147 10.72 8.07 1.01
C LEU A 147 10.97 7.30 2.31
N THR A 148 10.20 6.25 2.61
CA THR A 148 10.39 5.44 3.82
C THR A 148 11.79 4.83 3.88
N ILE A 149 12.23 4.12 2.84
CA ILE A 149 13.60 3.56 2.78
C ILE A 149 14.65 4.67 2.67
N GLY A 150 14.38 5.74 1.93
CA GLY A 150 15.32 6.86 1.79
C GLY A 150 15.62 7.55 3.14
N ILE A 151 14.57 7.81 3.94
CA ILE A 151 14.68 8.37 5.29
C ILE A 151 15.47 7.43 6.19
N THR A 152 15.14 6.14 6.17
CA THR A 152 15.85 5.12 6.93
C THR A 152 17.34 5.08 6.57
N ALA A 153 17.67 5.08 5.28
CA ALA A 153 19.06 5.03 4.80
C ALA A 153 19.86 6.28 5.19
N VAL A 154 19.27 7.48 5.02
CA VAL A 154 19.94 8.75 5.34
C VAL A 154 20.19 8.87 6.84
N PHE A 155 19.15 8.70 7.67
CA PHE A 155 19.31 8.83 9.11
C PHE A 155 20.15 7.68 9.70
N GLY A 156 20.07 6.49 9.11
CA GLY A 156 20.94 5.37 9.43
C GLY A 156 22.43 5.65 9.19
N LEU A 157 22.77 6.28 8.07
CA LEU A 157 24.16 6.69 7.79
C LEU A 157 24.62 7.83 8.70
N VAL A 158 23.76 8.84 8.90
CA VAL A 158 24.07 10.00 9.77
C VAL A 158 24.24 9.58 11.23
N ALA A 159 23.52 8.54 11.66
CA ALA A 159 23.62 7.99 13.02
C ALA A 159 25.03 7.49 13.38
N ALA A 160 25.82 7.02 12.40
CA ALA A 160 27.21 6.63 12.62
C ALA A 160 28.10 7.81 13.09
N GLY A 161 27.71 9.04 12.74
CA GLY A 161 28.39 10.27 13.14
C GLY A 161 27.94 10.84 14.49
N SER A 162 27.08 10.14 15.23
CA SER A 162 26.50 10.68 16.47
C SER A 162 27.58 10.97 17.55
N PRO A 163 27.57 12.20 18.14
CA PRO A 163 28.57 12.61 19.13
C PRO A 163 28.20 12.26 20.58
N ASN A 164 26.94 11.91 20.85
CA ASN A 164 26.44 11.61 22.19
C ASN A 164 25.22 10.68 22.14
N PHE A 165 24.83 10.13 23.30
CA PHE A 165 23.69 9.22 23.45
C PHE A 165 22.35 9.82 23.00
N ALA A 166 22.12 11.11 23.26
CA ALA A 166 20.87 11.77 22.86
C ALA A 166 20.76 11.85 21.33
N ALA A 167 21.86 12.13 20.63
CA ALA A 167 21.90 12.20 19.17
C ALA A 167 21.60 10.84 18.53
N ILE A 168 22.22 9.75 19.00
CA ILE A 168 21.93 8.41 18.47
C ILE A 168 20.49 8.00 18.75
N ALA A 169 19.93 8.34 19.92
CA ALA A 169 18.52 8.06 20.23
C ALA A 169 17.55 8.86 19.33
N VAL A 170 17.86 10.13 19.03
CA VAL A 170 17.06 10.93 18.09
C VAL A 170 17.15 10.36 16.68
N PHE A 171 18.36 10.03 16.21
CA PHE A 171 18.51 9.36 14.91
C PHE A 171 17.77 8.02 14.90
N ALA A 172 17.76 7.29 16.02
CA ALA A 172 17.03 6.04 16.18
C ALA A 172 15.55 6.21 15.94
N ALA A 173 14.94 7.21 16.58
CA ALA A 173 13.56 7.56 16.30
C ALA A 173 13.37 7.93 14.82
N LEU A 174 14.27 8.71 14.22
CA LEU A 174 14.14 9.21 12.84
C LEU A 174 14.26 8.12 11.76
N TRP A 175 15.24 7.21 11.84
CA TRP A 175 15.29 6.10 10.89
C TRP A 175 14.10 5.17 11.10
N SER A 176 13.67 4.96 12.35
CA SER A 176 12.51 4.13 12.65
C SER A 176 11.18 4.70 12.15
N VAL A 177 11.06 6.03 11.98
CA VAL A 177 9.90 6.62 11.29
C VAL A 177 9.81 6.13 9.83
N GLY A 178 10.95 5.95 9.14
CA GLY A 178 10.97 5.37 7.80
C GLY A 178 10.61 3.88 7.82
N VAL A 179 11.24 3.11 8.71
CA VAL A 179 11.01 1.67 8.88
C VAL A 179 9.54 1.36 9.21
N GLY A 180 8.93 2.07 10.15
CA GLY A 180 7.53 1.82 10.55
C GLY A 180 6.52 2.06 9.43
N GLY A 181 6.88 2.88 8.44
CA GLY A 181 6.02 3.17 7.30
C GLY A 181 6.13 2.20 6.13
N ASN A 182 7.22 1.46 6.01
CA ASN A 182 7.43 0.50 4.92
C ASN A 182 6.35 -0.59 4.94
N LEU A 183 6.19 -1.30 6.07
CA LEU A 183 5.26 -2.42 6.18
C LEU A 183 3.84 -2.11 5.66
N PRO A 184 3.13 -1.06 6.12
CA PRO A 184 1.78 -0.76 5.64
C PRO A 184 1.75 -0.30 4.18
N VAL A 185 2.74 0.49 3.75
CA VAL A 185 2.80 1.04 2.38
C VAL A 185 3.08 -0.05 1.37
N ASP A 186 4.09 -0.87 1.64
CA ASP A 186 4.54 -1.97 0.79
C ASP A 186 3.46 -3.04 0.68
N SER A 187 2.84 -3.43 1.80
CA SER A 187 1.74 -4.41 1.81
C SER A 187 0.57 -3.94 0.94
N ALA A 188 0.18 -2.68 1.08
CA ALA A 188 -0.96 -2.16 0.35
C ALA A 188 -0.68 -2.02 -1.15
N ILE A 189 0.50 -1.52 -1.54
CA ILE A 189 0.92 -1.50 -2.95
C ILE A 189 0.94 -2.92 -3.51
N PHE A 190 1.53 -3.88 -2.79
CA PHE A 190 1.65 -5.24 -3.27
C PHE A 190 0.27 -5.83 -3.56
N LEU A 191 -0.66 -5.76 -2.60
CA LEU A 191 -2.02 -6.28 -2.72
C LEU A 191 -2.85 -5.57 -3.80
N GLU A 192 -2.51 -4.34 -4.15
CA GLU A 192 -3.19 -3.56 -5.18
C GLU A 192 -2.71 -3.90 -6.61
N PHE A 193 -1.53 -4.49 -6.76
CA PHE A 193 -0.99 -4.93 -8.06
C PHE A 193 -0.99 -6.46 -8.25
N LEU A 194 -1.26 -7.22 -7.19
CA LEU A 194 -1.25 -8.68 -7.23
C LEU A 194 -2.64 -9.26 -7.56
N PRO A 195 -2.73 -10.28 -8.43
CA PRO A 195 -3.97 -11.03 -8.59
C PRO A 195 -4.35 -11.73 -7.28
N SER A 196 -5.65 -11.84 -7.00
CA SER A 196 -6.16 -12.46 -5.76
C SER A 196 -5.65 -13.89 -5.54
N THR A 197 -5.37 -14.63 -6.61
CA THR A 197 -4.83 -16.00 -6.57
C THR A 197 -3.42 -16.11 -5.98
N HIS A 198 -2.64 -15.02 -5.99
CA HIS A 198 -1.24 -15.02 -5.55
C HIS A 198 -1.00 -14.21 -4.28
N GLN A 199 -2.05 -13.73 -3.60
CA GLN A 199 -1.93 -12.94 -2.36
C GLN A 199 -1.15 -13.64 -1.24
N PHE A 200 -1.07 -14.97 -1.26
CA PHE A 200 -0.21 -15.73 -0.35
C PHE A 200 1.28 -15.36 -0.42
N LEU A 201 1.74 -14.77 -1.54
CA LEU A 201 3.11 -14.27 -1.68
C LEU A 201 3.45 -13.19 -0.64
N LEU A 202 2.44 -12.48 -0.10
CA LEU A 202 2.66 -11.54 1.00
C LEU A 202 3.22 -12.26 2.23
N THR A 203 2.71 -13.46 2.53
CA THR A 203 3.23 -14.30 3.61
C THR A 203 4.64 -14.80 3.28
N VAL A 204 4.92 -15.13 2.02
CA VAL A 204 6.26 -15.58 1.57
C VAL A 204 7.33 -14.50 1.79
N LEU A 205 7.00 -13.21 1.69
CA LEU A 205 7.91 -12.10 2.01
C LEU A 205 8.43 -12.14 3.47
N SER A 206 7.78 -12.89 4.37
CA SER A 206 8.28 -13.11 5.74
C SER A 206 9.61 -13.89 5.75
N ILE A 207 9.98 -14.57 4.67
CA ILE A 207 11.30 -15.18 4.54
C ILE A 207 12.39 -14.11 4.46
N ASP A 208 12.11 -12.96 3.84
CA ASP A 208 13.07 -11.86 3.71
C ASP A 208 13.37 -11.22 5.07
N TRP A 209 12.44 -11.28 6.03
CA TRP A 209 12.73 -10.92 7.43
C TRP A 209 13.87 -11.76 8.00
N ALA A 210 13.76 -13.09 7.92
CA ALA A 210 14.77 -13.99 8.43
C ALA A 210 16.12 -13.80 7.72
N LEU A 211 16.09 -13.64 6.39
CA LEU A 211 17.29 -13.37 5.60
C LEU A 211 17.97 -12.08 6.03
N ALA A 212 17.19 -11.01 6.27
CA ALA A 212 17.72 -9.74 6.73
C ALA A 212 18.42 -9.86 8.10
N GLN A 213 17.88 -10.66 9.03
CA GLN A 213 18.55 -10.91 10.31
C GLN A 213 19.91 -11.57 10.09
N VAL A 214 19.97 -12.59 9.24
CA VAL A 214 21.21 -13.31 8.96
C VAL A 214 22.24 -12.36 8.36
N VAL A 215 21.84 -11.53 7.39
CA VAL A 215 22.73 -10.52 6.80
C VAL A 215 23.20 -9.51 7.85
N ALA A 216 22.31 -9.01 8.71
CA ALA A 216 22.65 -8.08 9.79
C ALA A 216 23.72 -8.68 10.71
N ASN A 217 23.49 -9.91 11.19
CA ASN A 217 24.41 -10.61 12.09
C ASN A 217 25.73 -10.96 11.42
N LEU A 218 25.72 -11.31 10.13
CA LEU A 218 26.94 -11.61 9.37
C LEU A 218 27.83 -10.37 9.18
N ILE A 219 27.23 -9.19 8.98
CA ILE A 219 27.95 -7.91 8.92
C ILE A 219 28.42 -7.51 10.32
N ALA A 220 27.59 -7.74 11.34
CA ALA A 220 27.90 -7.39 12.72
C ALA A 220 29.04 -8.23 13.29
N TRP A 221 29.11 -9.52 13.00
CA TRP A 221 30.11 -10.44 13.55
C TRP A 221 31.56 -9.93 13.46
N PRO A 222 32.10 -9.57 12.27
CA PRO A 222 33.48 -9.09 12.17
C PRO A 222 33.66 -7.67 12.71
N LEU A 223 32.63 -6.82 12.65
CA LEU A 223 32.74 -5.41 13.03
C LEU A 223 32.57 -5.21 14.54
N LEU A 224 31.51 -5.78 15.11
CA LEU A 224 31.22 -5.71 16.54
C LEU A 224 32.08 -6.69 17.35
N GLY A 225 32.48 -7.83 16.78
CA GLY A 225 33.33 -8.78 17.50
C GLY A 225 34.77 -8.32 17.69
N ASN A 226 35.34 -7.62 16.70
CA ASN A 226 36.78 -7.31 16.69
C ASN A 226 37.12 -5.83 16.90
N LEU A 227 36.19 -4.90 16.68
CA LEU A 227 36.46 -3.45 16.65
C LEU A 227 35.64 -2.66 17.68
N THR A 228 35.19 -3.34 18.73
CA THR A 228 34.24 -2.79 19.71
C THR A 228 34.58 -3.32 21.09
N CYS A 229 34.46 -2.47 22.11
CA CYS A 229 34.69 -2.86 23.50
C CYS A 229 33.64 -3.88 23.96
N GLN A 230 34.07 -4.92 24.65
CA GLN A 230 33.16 -5.93 25.21
C GLN A 230 32.62 -5.49 26.58
N GLU A 231 31.67 -6.24 27.13
CA GLU A 231 31.02 -5.90 28.42
C GLU A 231 31.99 -5.84 29.61
N ASP A 232 33.16 -6.50 29.51
CA ASP A 232 34.14 -6.59 30.58
C ASP A 232 35.21 -5.47 30.57
N ASP A 233 35.21 -4.59 29.56
CA ASP A 233 36.23 -3.54 29.43
C ASP A 233 35.90 -2.31 30.28
N GLU A 234 36.65 -2.08 31.38
CA GLU A 234 36.42 -0.97 32.34
C GLU A 234 36.64 0.43 31.73
N THR A 235 37.43 0.56 30.66
CA THR A 235 37.70 1.83 29.97
C THR A 235 37.60 1.65 28.47
N CYS A 236 36.48 2.08 27.88
CA CYS A 236 36.28 2.05 26.44
C CYS A 236 36.60 3.41 25.83
N SER A 237 37.73 3.52 25.12
CA SER A 237 38.03 4.74 24.37
C SER A 237 37.29 4.76 23.03
N ARG A 238 36.91 5.95 22.55
CA ARG A 238 36.21 6.10 21.25
C ARG A 238 36.99 5.47 20.08
N ALA A 239 38.33 5.45 20.16
CA ALA A 239 39.17 4.86 19.12
C ALA A 239 39.03 3.33 19.05
N GLU A 240 38.75 2.68 20.18
CA GLU A 240 38.58 1.23 20.31
C GLU A 240 37.13 0.79 20.09
N ASN A 241 36.19 1.73 19.99
CA ASN A 241 34.76 1.49 19.79
C ASN A 241 34.21 1.92 18.43
N MET A 242 35.03 1.88 17.38
CA MET A 242 34.60 2.32 16.05
C MET A 242 33.73 1.30 15.32
N GLY A 243 33.66 0.05 15.80
CA GLY A 243 32.95 -1.06 15.15
C GLY A 243 31.45 -0.81 14.95
N TRP A 244 30.75 -0.26 15.94
CA TRP A 244 29.32 0.06 15.79
C TRP A 244 29.07 1.18 14.77
N ARG A 245 30.00 2.13 14.62
CA ARG A 245 29.92 3.19 13.61
C ARG A 245 30.13 2.62 12.20
N TYR A 246 31.11 1.74 12.03
CA TYR A 246 31.32 1.04 10.76
C TYR A 246 30.14 0.13 10.42
N PHE A 247 29.56 -0.54 11.42
CA PHE A 247 28.36 -1.34 11.24
C PHE A 247 27.17 -0.49 10.76
N MET A 248 26.93 0.67 11.39
CA MET A 248 25.90 1.62 10.95
C MET A 248 26.17 2.15 9.53
N ILE A 249 27.43 2.40 9.15
CA ILE A 249 27.79 2.79 7.78
C ILE A 249 27.52 1.65 6.80
N ALA A 250 27.88 0.42 7.14
CA ALA A 250 27.66 -0.74 6.28
C ALA A 250 26.17 -1.01 6.05
N VAL A 251 25.36 -1.01 7.13
CA VAL A 251 23.92 -1.27 7.04
C VAL A 251 23.14 -0.09 6.47
N GLY A 252 23.54 1.14 6.82
CA GLY A 252 23.03 2.36 6.19
C GLY A 252 23.35 2.41 4.69
N GLY A 253 24.56 1.98 4.31
CA GLY A 253 24.98 1.86 2.92
C GLY A 253 24.21 0.78 2.15
N LEU A 254 23.95 -0.37 2.78
CA LEU A 254 23.07 -1.41 2.24
C LEU A 254 21.65 -0.87 2.03
N SER A 255 21.13 -0.12 2.99
CA SER A 255 19.81 0.53 2.88
C SER A 255 19.78 1.60 1.78
N MET A 256 20.88 2.34 1.61
CA MET A 256 21.03 3.32 0.52
C MET A 256 21.09 2.63 -0.85
N LEU A 257 21.76 1.48 -0.95
CA LEU A 257 21.77 0.67 -2.17
C LEU A 257 20.35 0.16 -2.49
N MET A 258 19.62 -0.34 -1.49
CA MET A 258 18.22 -0.76 -1.65
C MET A 258 17.35 0.41 -2.12
N PHE A 259 17.51 1.60 -1.53
CA PHE A 259 16.84 2.82 -1.97
C PHE A 259 17.17 3.17 -3.43
N PHE A 260 18.44 3.13 -3.81
CA PHE A 260 18.85 3.43 -5.18
C PHE A 260 18.28 2.42 -6.18
N ILE A 261 18.28 1.12 -5.86
CA ILE A 261 17.67 0.09 -6.71
C ILE A 261 16.16 0.36 -6.87
N ARG A 262 15.49 0.69 -5.77
CA ARG A 262 14.05 0.95 -5.73
C ARG A 262 13.66 2.23 -6.48
N PHE A 263 14.51 3.26 -6.45
CA PHE A 263 14.26 4.54 -7.12
C PHE A 263 14.72 4.57 -8.58
N ALA A 264 15.91 4.07 -8.88
CA ALA A 264 16.54 4.17 -10.19
C ALA A 264 16.31 2.95 -11.09
N CYS A 265 16.30 1.74 -10.52
CA CYS A 265 16.19 0.51 -11.30
C CYS A 265 14.73 0.03 -11.49
N PHE A 266 13.79 0.51 -10.66
CA PHE A 266 12.39 0.10 -10.72
C PHE A 266 11.44 1.30 -10.78
N THR A 267 10.73 1.46 -11.90
CA THR A 267 9.64 2.43 -11.97
C THR A 267 8.37 1.81 -11.41
N ILE A 268 8.03 2.18 -10.18
CA ILE A 268 6.74 1.87 -9.60
C ILE A 268 5.67 2.82 -10.14
N PHE A 269 4.53 2.26 -10.54
CA PHE A 269 3.35 3.06 -10.88
C PHE A 269 2.55 3.39 -9.64
N GLU A 270 1.87 4.53 -9.67
CA GLU A 270 0.90 4.84 -8.62
C GLU A 270 -0.23 3.80 -8.66
N SER A 271 -0.75 3.44 -7.49
CA SER A 271 -1.80 2.43 -7.41
C SER A 271 -3.05 2.83 -8.20
N PRO A 272 -3.62 1.94 -9.03
CA PRO A 272 -4.85 2.24 -9.75
C PRO A 272 -6.03 2.50 -8.80
N LYS A 273 -6.09 1.81 -7.64
CA LYS A 273 -7.13 2.06 -6.62
C LYS A 273 -6.97 3.42 -5.97
N TYR A 274 -5.73 3.82 -5.69
CA TYR A 274 -5.44 5.17 -5.18
C TYR A 274 -5.88 6.26 -6.17
N LEU A 275 -5.56 6.10 -7.46
CA LEU A 275 -5.92 7.05 -8.50
C LEU A 275 -7.44 7.16 -8.67
N MET A 276 -8.12 6.02 -8.70
CA MET A 276 -9.59 5.94 -8.72
C MET A 276 -10.22 6.58 -7.48
N GLY A 277 -9.65 6.36 -6.29
CA GLY A 277 -10.09 7.02 -5.06
C GLY A 277 -9.94 8.54 -5.07
N LYS A 278 -9.03 9.09 -5.90
CA LYS A 278 -8.91 10.53 -6.18
C LYS A 278 -9.77 11.02 -7.34
N GLY A 279 -10.58 10.16 -7.95
CA GLY A 279 -11.38 10.48 -9.14
C GLY A 279 -10.57 10.58 -10.43
N ARG A 280 -9.32 10.10 -10.44
CA ARG A 280 -8.43 10.07 -11.61
C ARG A 280 -8.54 8.74 -12.35
N ASP A 281 -9.74 8.43 -12.82
CA ASP A 281 -10.05 7.13 -13.45
C ASP A 281 -9.24 6.91 -14.74
N GLU A 282 -8.96 7.97 -15.51
CA GLU A 282 -8.13 7.88 -16.73
C GLU A 282 -6.70 7.42 -16.41
N ASP A 283 -6.10 7.97 -15.35
CA ASP A 283 -4.77 7.57 -14.94
C ASP A 283 -4.75 6.14 -14.40
N ALA A 284 -5.80 5.72 -13.68
CA ALA A 284 -5.94 4.35 -13.20
C ALA A 284 -5.95 3.35 -14.37
N VAL A 285 -6.75 3.62 -15.40
CA VAL A 285 -6.81 2.81 -16.63
C VAL A 285 -5.44 2.79 -17.31
N ARG A 286 -4.79 3.95 -17.46
CA ARG A 286 -3.46 4.06 -18.06
C ARG A 286 -2.41 3.21 -17.33
N VAL A 287 -2.42 3.20 -16.00
CA VAL A 287 -1.51 2.35 -15.20
C VAL A 287 -1.78 0.87 -15.47
N VAL A 288 -3.03 0.43 -15.50
CA VAL A 288 -3.37 -0.98 -15.76
C VAL A 288 -2.91 -1.42 -17.14
N HIS A 289 -3.11 -0.60 -18.18
CA HIS A 289 -2.62 -0.87 -19.53
C HIS A 289 -1.10 -0.93 -19.59
N GLU A 290 -0.41 -0.05 -18.87
CA GLU A 290 1.05 -0.04 -18.83
C GLU A 290 1.62 -1.26 -18.09
N VAL A 291 0.96 -1.70 -17.01
CA VAL A 291 1.30 -2.96 -16.32
C VAL A 291 1.04 -4.16 -17.24
N ALA A 292 -0.08 -4.18 -17.96
CA ALA A 292 -0.37 -5.22 -18.95
C ALA A 292 0.72 -5.27 -20.03
N ARG A 293 1.10 -4.10 -20.56
CA ARG A 293 2.16 -3.94 -21.57
C ARG A 293 3.51 -4.48 -21.08
N ARG A 294 3.92 -4.14 -19.85
CA ARG A 294 5.15 -4.68 -19.24
C ARG A 294 5.11 -6.19 -19.03
N ASN A 295 3.91 -6.74 -18.86
CA ASN A 295 3.68 -8.18 -18.74
C ASN A 295 3.52 -8.89 -20.09
N GLY A 296 3.58 -8.16 -21.21
CA GLY A 296 3.36 -8.72 -22.55
C GLY A 296 1.90 -9.13 -22.80
N LYS A 297 0.96 -8.52 -22.08
CA LYS A 297 -0.48 -8.76 -22.20
C LYS A 297 -1.24 -7.47 -22.56
N THR A 298 -2.50 -7.61 -22.92
CA THR A 298 -3.45 -6.51 -23.14
C THR A 298 -4.52 -6.56 -22.06
N SER A 299 -5.00 -5.39 -21.61
CA SER A 299 -6.17 -5.29 -20.74
C SER A 299 -7.38 -4.85 -21.56
N THR A 300 -8.56 -5.38 -21.24
CA THR A 300 -9.84 -4.94 -21.80
C THR A 300 -10.45 -3.77 -21.04
N LEU A 301 -9.81 -3.31 -19.96
CA LEU A 301 -10.31 -2.24 -19.11
C LEU A 301 -10.34 -0.91 -19.88
N THR A 302 -11.53 -0.35 -20.12
CA THR A 302 -11.68 0.96 -20.77
C THR A 302 -12.11 2.02 -19.75
N LEU A 303 -11.78 3.28 -20.05
CA LEU A 303 -12.28 4.42 -19.29
C LEU A 303 -13.82 4.48 -19.30
N GLU A 304 -14.43 4.11 -20.43
CA GLU A 304 -15.88 4.05 -20.61
C GLU A 304 -16.51 3.08 -19.62
N ALA A 305 -15.97 1.86 -19.49
CA ALA A 305 -16.48 0.86 -18.53
C ALA A 305 -16.39 1.35 -17.07
N LEU A 306 -15.32 2.07 -16.72
CA LEU A 306 -15.16 2.67 -15.39
C LEU A 306 -16.10 3.86 -15.17
N SER A 307 -16.30 4.70 -16.19
CA SER A 307 -17.19 5.86 -16.13
C SER A 307 -18.67 5.47 -16.14
N ALA A 308 -19.02 4.35 -16.78
CA ALA A 308 -20.39 3.82 -16.85
C ALA A 308 -20.92 3.37 -15.49
N LEU A 309 -20.03 2.99 -14.56
CA LEU A 309 -20.36 2.71 -13.15
C LEU A 309 -20.71 3.99 -12.37
N GLY A 310 -20.62 5.15 -13.00
CA GLY A 310 -20.92 6.46 -12.44
C GLY A 310 -19.67 7.18 -11.93
N HIS A 311 -19.79 8.50 -11.79
CA HIS A 311 -18.88 9.24 -10.94
C HIS A 311 -19.36 9.03 -9.51
N GLY A 312 -18.78 8.05 -8.81
CA GLY A 312 -18.94 7.95 -7.36
C GLY A 312 -18.67 9.32 -6.74
N SER A 313 -19.24 9.58 -5.56
CA SER A 313 -19.07 10.88 -4.88
C SER A 313 -17.61 11.31 -5.03
N THR A 314 -17.34 12.41 -5.74
CA THR A 314 -15.97 12.86 -5.99
C THR A 314 -15.38 13.08 -4.61
N GLN A 315 -14.60 12.10 -4.12
CA GLN A 315 -14.13 12.12 -2.75
C GLN A 315 -13.15 13.28 -2.71
N ARG A 316 -13.61 14.43 -2.22
CA ARG A 316 -12.87 15.69 -2.18
C ARG A 316 -11.53 15.42 -1.50
N SER A 317 -10.49 15.25 -2.29
CA SER A 317 -9.17 14.81 -1.82
C SER A 317 -8.36 16.01 -1.32
N GLY A 318 -8.90 16.72 -0.33
CA GLY A 318 -8.10 17.63 0.50
C GLY A 318 -7.44 16.84 1.62
N ALA A 319 -6.20 17.17 2.00
CA ALA A 319 -5.50 16.53 3.11
C ALA A 319 -6.36 16.50 4.40
N GLY A 320 -7.16 17.54 4.64
CA GLY A 320 -8.09 17.61 5.77
C GLY A 320 -9.30 16.65 5.65
N VAL A 321 -9.85 16.44 4.45
CA VAL A 321 -10.97 15.52 4.23
C VAL A 321 -10.50 14.06 4.27
N ALA A 322 -9.30 13.79 3.76
CA ALA A 322 -8.68 12.47 3.87
C ALA A 322 -8.33 12.11 5.31
N LEU A 323 -7.84 13.09 6.10
CA LEU A 323 -7.63 12.93 7.54
C LEU A 323 -8.96 12.70 8.27
N GLN A 324 -9.98 13.51 7.99
CA GLN A 324 -11.31 13.32 8.57
C GLN A 324 -11.87 11.93 8.24
N ARG A 325 -11.73 11.45 7.01
CA ARG A 325 -12.15 10.09 6.64
C ARG A 325 -11.37 9.00 7.37
N ASN A 326 -10.06 9.17 7.52
CA ASN A 326 -9.25 8.22 8.29
C ASN A 326 -9.62 8.23 9.78
N LEU A 327 -10.05 9.36 10.32
CA LEU A 327 -10.62 9.47 11.65
C LEU A 327 -12.05 8.88 11.72
N GLU A 328 -12.85 8.99 10.66
CA GLU A 328 -14.17 8.34 10.54
C GLU A 328 -14.04 6.81 10.40
N LYS A 329 -12.94 6.29 9.84
CA LYS A 329 -12.63 4.85 9.89
C LYS A 329 -12.34 4.35 11.31
N LEU A 330 -11.92 5.25 12.21
CA LEU A 330 -11.78 4.96 13.65
C LEU A 330 -13.11 5.12 14.41
N ASP A 331 -14.23 5.34 13.70
CA ASP A 331 -15.53 5.41 14.33
C ASP A 331 -15.85 4.11 15.09
N SER A 332 -16.46 4.29 16.25
CA SER A 332 -16.79 3.23 17.21
C SER A 332 -17.65 2.12 16.59
N SER A 333 -18.35 2.42 15.49
CA SER A 333 -19.13 1.46 14.70
C SER A 333 -18.25 0.39 14.03
N HIS A 334 -17.12 0.76 13.42
CA HIS A 334 -16.17 -0.18 12.82
C HIS A 334 -15.42 -1.00 13.88
N VAL A 335 -15.08 -0.38 15.02
CA VAL A 335 -14.46 -1.11 16.13
C VAL A 335 -15.44 -2.13 16.72
N LYS A 336 -16.73 -1.77 16.88
CA LYS A 336 -17.77 -2.72 17.30
C LYS A 336 -17.97 -3.86 16.31
N SER A 337 -17.80 -3.61 15.01
CA SER A 337 -17.87 -4.64 13.97
C SER A 337 -16.83 -5.75 14.19
N LEU A 338 -15.62 -5.42 14.66
CA LEU A 338 -14.57 -6.41 14.99
C LEU A 338 -14.97 -7.36 16.13
N PHE A 339 -15.95 -6.98 16.96
CA PHE A 339 -16.50 -7.81 18.04
C PHE A 339 -17.94 -8.26 17.79
N ALA A 340 -18.44 -8.13 16.54
CA ALA A 340 -19.83 -8.42 16.21
C ALA A 340 -20.22 -9.90 16.35
N THR A 341 -19.25 -10.82 16.24
CA THR A 341 -19.48 -12.25 16.45
C THR A 341 -18.52 -12.81 17.48
N PRO A 342 -18.90 -13.84 18.26
CA PRO A 342 -18.03 -14.43 19.27
C PRO A 342 -16.72 -14.98 18.69
N LYS A 343 -16.74 -15.48 17.44
CA LYS A 343 -15.55 -15.97 16.73
C LYS A 343 -14.61 -14.83 16.32
N LEU A 344 -15.14 -13.73 15.80
CA LEU A 344 -14.35 -12.56 15.43
C LEU A 344 -13.76 -11.89 16.67
N ALA A 345 -14.57 -11.74 17.73
CA ALA A 345 -14.12 -11.22 19.02
C ALA A 345 -12.95 -12.05 19.60
N TRP A 346 -13.05 -13.39 19.57
CA TRP A 346 -11.96 -14.26 20.00
C TRP A 346 -10.71 -14.10 19.13
N SER A 347 -10.86 -14.07 17.80
CA SER A 347 -9.73 -13.91 16.87
C SER A 347 -9.04 -12.55 17.06
N THR A 348 -9.80 -11.47 17.13
CA THR A 348 -9.26 -10.12 17.32
C THR A 348 -8.60 -9.98 18.67
N SER A 349 -9.21 -10.52 19.73
CA SER A 349 -8.61 -10.51 21.09
C SER A 349 -7.32 -11.33 21.14
N LEU A 350 -7.29 -12.52 20.52
CA LEU A 350 -6.06 -13.32 20.40
C LEU A 350 -4.97 -12.58 19.65
N ILE A 351 -5.29 -11.95 18.52
CA ILE A 351 -4.31 -11.20 17.73
C ILE A 351 -3.75 -10.04 18.56
N ILE A 352 -4.61 -9.26 19.22
CA ILE A 352 -4.18 -8.16 20.10
C ILE A 352 -3.29 -8.69 21.22
N LEU A 353 -3.69 -9.80 21.86
CA LEU A 353 -2.95 -10.40 22.95
C LEU A 353 -1.59 -10.94 22.50
N ILE A 354 -1.53 -11.64 21.36
CA ILE A 354 -0.28 -12.13 20.75
C ILE A 354 0.66 -10.96 20.48
N TRP A 355 0.18 -9.90 19.83
CA TRP A 355 1.01 -8.73 19.53
C TRP A 355 1.42 -7.95 20.80
N ALA A 356 0.56 -7.90 21.82
CA ALA A 356 0.90 -7.32 23.11
C ALA A 356 2.03 -8.11 23.81
N PHE A 357 1.99 -9.45 23.78
CA PHE A 357 3.05 -10.30 24.34
C PHE A 357 4.34 -10.33 23.52
N ILE A 358 4.27 -10.07 22.19
CA ILE A 358 5.48 -9.91 21.36
C ILE A 358 6.16 -8.56 21.63
N GLY A 359 5.38 -7.53 21.98
CA GLY A 359 5.89 -6.17 22.22
C GLY A 359 6.28 -5.85 23.67
N LEU A 360 5.88 -6.69 24.64
CA LEU A 360 6.27 -6.65 26.06
C LEU A 360 7.55 -7.47 26.27
#